data_AF-A0A3M1LF41-F1
#
_entry.id   AF-A0A3M1LF41-F1
#
_cell.length_a   1.000
_cell.length_b   1.000
_cell.length_c   1.000
_cell.angle_alpha   90.00
_cell.angle_beta   90.00
_cell.angle_gamma   90.00
#
_symmetry.space_group_name_H-M   'P 1'
#
loop_
_entity.id
_entity.type
_entity.pdbx_description
1 polymer ?
#
loop_
_entity_poly.entity_id
_entity_poly.type
_entity_poly.pdbx_seq_one_letter_code
_entity_poly.pdbx_strand_id
1 'polypeptide(L)'
;MSRLLRLLLALAVLLTLGAPLRVEAQGGPEDEFIARVLAQMSTPEKVGQLFMVPFLGNDVGPESDIADLIQNYHVGAVVLLESNGNIVNSPDRDTPVEV
;
A
#
# COMPACT_ATOMS: atom_id res chain seq x y z
N MET A 1 -12.35 47.57 -36.60
CA MET A 1 -11.38 46.59 -36.05
C MET A 1 -11.47 46.41 -34.53
N SER A 2 -11.55 47.47 -33.71
CA SER A 2 -11.57 47.37 -32.25
C SER A 2 -12.75 46.59 -31.64
N ARG A 3 -13.95 46.63 -32.25
CA ARG A 3 -15.13 45.89 -31.78
C ARG A 3 -15.05 44.39 -32.05
N LEU A 4 -14.52 44.01 -33.22
CA LEU A 4 -14.31 42.61 -33.59
C LEU A 4 -13.27 41.96 -32.69
N LEU A 5 -12.18 42.68 -32.39
CA LEU A 5 -11.14 42.21 -31.47
C LEU A 5 -11.69 41.96 -30.06
N ARG A 6 -12.55 42.84 -29.55
CA ARG A 6 -13.19 42.69 -28.23
C ARG A 6 -14.14 41.48 -28.19
N LEU A 7 -14.88 41.23 -29.26
CA LEU A 7 -15.77 40.07 -29.37
C LEU A 7 -14.99 38.75 -29.40
N LEU A 8 -13.87 38.71 -30.14
CA LEU A 8 -12.98 37.55 -30.16
C LEU A 8 -12.34 37.30 -28.79
N LEU A 9 -11.93 38.36 -28.08
CA LEU A 9 -11.40 38.24 -26.73
C LEU A 9 -12.45 37.71 -25.74
N ALA A 10 -13.68 38.24 -25.81
CA ALA A 10 -14.78 37.80 -24.96
C ALA A 10 -15.15 36.34 -25.21
N LEU A 11 -15.16 35.90 -26.48
CA LEU A 11 -15.43 34.52 -26.86
C LEU A 11 -14.32 33.57 -26.38
N ALA A 12 -13.06 33.97 -26.53
CA ALA A 12 -11.92 33.18 -26.04
C ALA A 12 -11.98 32.98 -24.52
N VAL A 13 -12.33 34.03 -23.76
CA VAL A 13 -12.53 33.94 -22.30
C VAL A 13 -13.74 33.08 -21.96
N LEU A 14 -14.84 33.18 -22.70
CA LEU A 14 -16.02 32.34 -22.46
C LEU A 14 -15.74 30.85 -22.70
N LEU A 15 -14.93 30.53 -23.72
CA LEU A 15 -14.49 29.15 -23.98
C LEU A 15 -13.56 28.60 -22.89
N THR A 16 -12.71 29.42 -22.28
CA THR A 16 -11.82 28.96 -21.19
C THR A 16 -12.56 28.76 -19.87
N LEU A 17 -13.62 29.54 -19.59
CA LEU A 17 -14.46 29.35 -18.39
C LEU A 17 -15.37 28.11 -18.47
N GLY A 18 -15.70 27.63 -19.68
CA GLY A 18 -16.57 26.47 -19.89
C GLY A 18 -15.85 25.11 -19.90
N ALA A 19 -14.52 25.10 -19.89
CA ALA A 19 -13.77 23.85 -19.84
C ALA A 19 -13.79 23.29 -18.40
N PRO A 20 -14.13 22.00 -18.20
CA PRO A 20 -13.99 21.40 -16.89
C PRO A 20 -12.51 21.46 -16.48
N LEU A 21 -12.22 22.15 -15.37
CA LEU A 21 -10.92 22.06 -14.73
C LEU A 21 -10.74 20.59 -14.35
N ARG A 22 -9.83 19.89 -15.05
CA ARG A 22 -9.31 18.61 -14.59
C ARG A 22 -8.45 18.90 -13.38
N VAL A 23 -9.06 18.98 -12.21
CA VAL A 23 -8.35 18.85 -10.95
C VAL A 23 -7.97 17.39 -10.84
N GLU A 24 -6.80 17.05 -11.39
CA GLU A 24 -6.22 15.76 -11.16
C GLU A 24 -5.72 15.73 -9.73
N ALA A 25 -6.58 15.24 -8.83
CA ALA A 25 -6.13 14.59 -7.59
C ALA A 25 -5.54 13.21 -7.95
N GLN A 26 -4.73 13.17 -9.01
CA GLN A 26 -4.07 11.96 -9.43
C GLN A 26 -2.98 11.71 -8.42
N GLY A 27 -3.18 10.63 -7.69
CA GLY A 27 -2.21 10.09 -6.79
C GLY A 27 -0.81 10.04 -7.41
N GLY A 28 0.20 10.16 -6.56
CA GLY A 28 1.58 10.21 -7.01
C GLY A 28 2.01 8.91 -7.70
N PRO A 29 3.27 8.82 -8.16
CA PRO A 29 3.84 7.58 -8.71
C PRO A 29 3.62 6.35 -7.78
N GLU A 30 3.53 6.59 -6.47
CA GLU A 30 3.22 5.59 -5.45
C GLU A 30 1.80 5.01 -5.59
N ASP A 31 0.81 5.83 -5.89
CA ASP A 31 -0.58 5.38 -6.02
C ASP A 31 -0.78 4.53 -7.29
N GLU A 32 -0.07 4.86 -8.38
CA GLU A 32 -0.05 4.01 -9.57
C GLU A 32 0.58 2.64 -9.28
N PHE A 33 1.67 2.62 -8.52
CA PHE A 33 2.32 1.39 -8.08
C PHE A 33 1.38 0.54 -7.21
N ILE A 34 0.76 1.13 -6.19
CA ILE A 34 -0.20 0.45 -5.30
C ILE A 34 -1.38 -0.10 -6.11
N ALA A 35 -1.96 0.69 -7.01
CA ALA A 35 -3.06 0.26 -7.87
C ALA A 35 -2.67 -0.94 -8.74
N ARG A 36 -1.44 -0.96 -9.27
CA ARG A 36 -0.91 -2.07 -10.07
C ARG A 36 -0.73 -3.35 -9.25
N VAL A 37 -0.19 -3.24 -8.03
CA VAL A 37 -0.04 -4.39 -7.12
C VAL A 37 -1.41 -4.95 -6.73
N LEU A 38 -2.34 -4.09 -6.29
CA LEU A 38 -3.70 -4.51 -5.94
C LEU A 38 -4.46 -5.13 -7.13
N ALA A 39 -4.21 -4.67 -8.36
CA ALA A 39 -4.82 -5.27 -9.55
C ALA A 39 -4.33 -6.70 -9.84
N GLN A 40 -3.11 -7.04 -9.40
CA GLN A 40 -2.53 -8.37 -9.60
C GLN A 40 -2.93 -9.38 -8.53
N MET A 41 -3.51 -8.93 -7.42
CA MET A 41 -3.94 -9.80 -6.32
C MET A 41 -5.34 -10.38 -6.57
N SER A 42 -5.50 -11.66 -6.27
CA SER A 42 -6.78 -12.33 -6.11
C SER A 42 -7.57 -11.76 -4.92
N THR A 43 -8.87 -12.09 -4.86
CA THR A 43 -9.72 -11.65 -3.74
C THR A 43 -9.24 -12.21 -2.39
N PRO A 44 -8.90 -13.51 -2.26
CA PRO A 44 -8.34 -14.04 -1.02
C PRO A 44 -7.04 -13.36 -0.58
N GLU A 45 -6.11 -13.10 -1.50
CA GLU A 45 -4.86 -12.38 -1.19
C GLU A 45 -5.13 -10.98 -0.65
N LYS A 46 -6.08 -10.23 -1.24
CA LYS A 46 -6.48 -8.90 -0.73
C LYS A 46 -7.06 -8.97 0.66
N VAL A 47 -7.86 -10.01 0.93
CA VAL A 47 -8.41 -10.24 2.26
C VAL A 47 -7.29 -10.56 3.23
N GLY A 48 -6.34 -11.43 2.86
CA GLY A 48 -5.16 -11.78 3.67
C GLY A 48 -4.37 -10.55 4.14
N GLN A 49 -4.17 -9.56 3.26
CA GLN A 49 -3.47 -8.31 3.62
C GLN A 49 -4.15 -7.50 4.74
N LEU A 50 -5.44 -7.73 5.02
CA LEU A 50 -6.17 -7.07 6.09
C LEU A 50 -6.03 -7.81 7.44
N PHE A 51 -5.43 -8.99 7.46
CA PHE A 51 -5.23 -9.80 8.67
C PHE A 51 -3.88 -9.52 9.30
N MET A 52 -3.91 -9.48 10.63
CA MET A 52 -2.75 -9.41 11.49
C MET A 52 -2.80 -10.58 12.47
N VAL A 53 -1.76 -11.41 12.47
CA VAL A 53 -1.73 -12.67 13.24
C VAL A 53 -0.58 -12.68 14.25
N PRO A 54 -0.74 -13.27 15.44
CA PRO A 54 0.37 -13.45 16.36
C PRO A 54 1.32 -14.55 15.85
N PHE A 55 2.63 -14.33 15.95
CA PHE A 55 3.59 -15.43 15.82
C PHE A 55 3.64 -16.19 17.16
N LEU A 56 3.47 -17.50 17.15
CA LEU A 56 3.54 -18.34 18.36
C LEU A 56 4.82 -19.20 18.31
N GLY A 57 5.59 -19.19 19.39
CA GLY A 57 6.88 -19.88 19.45
C GLY A 57 7.95 -19.17 18.64
N ASN A 58 8.93 -19.92 18.15
CA ASN A 58 10.08 -19.38 17.41
C ASN A 58 10.48 -20.25 16.21
N ASP A 59 9.58 -21.13 15.77
CA ASP A 59 9.81 -21.96 14.59
C ASP A 59 9.53 -21.14 13.33
N VAL A 60 10.59 -20.91 12.55
CA VAL A 60 10.55 -20.20 11.26
C VAL A 60 10.78 -21.15 10.09
N GLY A 61 10.68 -22.46 10.33
CA GLY A 61 10.81 -23.49 9.31
C GLY A 61 9.69 -23.42 8.27
N PRO A 62 9.90 -24.00 7.08
CA PRO A 62 8.94 -23.96 5.99
C PRO A 62 7.61 -24.65 6.30
N GLU A 63 7.60 -25.58 7.26
CA GLU A 63 6.41 -26.32 7.71
C GLU A 63 5.74 -25.69 8.96
N SER A 64 6.20 -24.52 9.41
CA SER A 64 5.63 -23.84 10.58
C SER A 64 4.27 -23.21 10.25
N ASP A 65 3.42 -23.07 11.28
CA ASP A 65 2.12 -22.41 11.14
C ASP A 65 2.25 -20.98 10.57
N ILE A 66 3.30 -20.24 10.98
CA ILE A 66 3.51 -18.89 10.48
C ILE A 66 3.95 -18.87 9.01
N ALA A 67 4.72 -19.87 8.57
CA ALA A 67 5.11 -20.03 7.19
C ALA A 67 3.88 -20.31 6.30
N ASP A 68 2.95 -21.15 6.75
CA ASP A 68 1.68 -21.43 6.05
C ASP A 68 0.81 -20.16 5.95
N LEU A 69 0.64 -19.44 7.05
CA LEU A 69 -0.13 -18.19 7.09
C LEU A 69 0.42 -17.11 6.14
N ILE A 70 1.75 -17.00 6.03
CA ILE A 70 2.39 -16.03 5.12
C ILE A 70 2.31 -16.50 3.67
N GLN A 71 2.70 -17.75 3.39
CA GLN A 71 2.90 -18.24 2.03
C GLN A 71 1.60 -18.62 1.33
N ASN A 72 0.66 -19.22 2.06
CA ASN A 72 -0.57 -19.76 1.49
C ASN A 72 -1.79 -18.87 1.78
N TYR A 73 -1.79 -18.13 2.90
CA TYR A 73 -2.89 -17.24 3.28
C TYR A 73 -2.58 -15.75 3.09
N HIS A 74 -1.33 -15.38 2.79
CA HIS A 74 -0.92 -14.00 2.46
C HIS A 74 -1.31 -12.97 3.51
N VAL A 75 -1.16 -13.31 4.80
CA VAL A 75 -1.43 -12.36 5.90
C VAL A 75 -0.59 -11.09 5.78
N GLY A 76 -1.19 -9.93 6.05
CA GLY A 76 -0.53 -8.64 5.87
C GLY A 76 0.42 -8.25 6.99
N ALA A 77 0.22 -8.78 8.20
CA ALA A 77 1.10 -8.50 9.32
C ALA A 77 1.25 -9.67 10.28
N VAL A 78 2.43 -9.75 10.88
CA VAL A 78 2.77 -10.70 11.94
C VAL A 78 3.17 -9.92 13.19
N VAL A 79 2.54 -10.24 14.31
CA VAL A 79 2.78 -9.57 15.59
C VAL A 79 3.71 -10.41 16.44
N LEU A 80 4.82 -9.79 16.84
CA LEU A 80 5.77 -10.35 17.80
C LEU A 80 5.42 -9.86 19.20
N LEU A 81 5.46 -10.79 20.16
CA LEU A 81 5.10 -10.58 21.56
C LEU A 81 5.98 -11.49 22.39
N GLU A 82 6.68 -10.95 23.38
CA GLU A 82 7.52 -11.72 24.29
C GLU A 82 6.75 -12.90 24.91
N SER A 83 5.48 -12.68 25.29
CA SER A 83 4.60 -13.70 25.86
C SER A 83 4.38 -14.93 24.97
N ASN A 84 4.64 -14.80 23.67
CA ASN A 84 4.49 -15.88 22.70
C ASN A 84 5.80 -16.67 22.50
N GLY A 85 6.89 -16.29 23.16
CA GLY A 85 8.20 -16.95 23.02
C GLY A 85 8.91 -16.70 21.69
N ASN A 86 8.49 -15.66 20.95
CA ASN A 86 9.04 -15.29 19.65
C ASN A 86 10.14 -14.21 19.72
N ILE A 87 10.38 -13.64 20.90
CA ILE A 87 11.47 -12.69 21.17
C ILE A 87 12.43 -13.36 22.14
N VAL A 88 13.70 -13.49 21.74
CA VAL A 88 14.77 -14.03 22.58
C VAL A 88 15.92 -13.03 22.57
N ASN A 89 16.31 -12.55 23.74
CA ASN A 89 17.51 -11.74 23.93
C ASN A 89 18.48 -12.54 24.80
N SER A 90 19.35 -13.33 24.16
CA SER A 90 20.38 -14.12 24.87
C SER A 90 21.75 -13.84 24.24
N PRO A 91 22.81 -13.63 25.04
CA PRO A 91 24.16 -13.38 24.52
C PRO A 91 24.72 -14.54 23.68
N ASP A 92 24.14 -15.73 23.80
CA ASP A 92 24.57 -16.94 23.08
C ASP A 92 23.81 -17.14 21.76
N ARG A 93 22.85 -16.26 21.44
CA ARG A 93 22.06 -16.30 20.20
C ARG A 93 22.27 -15.00 19.43
N ASP A 94 22.42 -15.15 18.12
CA ASP A 94 22.62 -14.06 17.17
C ASP A 94 21.33 -13.23 17.05
N THR A 95 21.07 -12.44 18.08
CA THR A 95 19.90 -11.55 18.17
C THR A 95 20.31 -10.26 17.46
N PRO A 96 19.64 -9.87 16.35
CA PRO A 96 19.98 -8.63 15.66
C PRO A 96 19.94 -7.45 16.64
N VAL A 97 21.03 -6.72 16.73
CA VAL A 97 21.11 -5.52 17.56
C VAL A 97 20.37 -4.40 16.83
N GLU A 98 19.39 -3.76 17.46
CA GLU A 98 18.85 -2.51 16.92
C GLU A 98 19.97 -1.46 16.93
N VAL A 99 20.27 -0.91 15.76
CA VAL A 99 21.23 0.18 15.53
C VAL A 99 20.53 1.53 15.43
#